data_AF-A0A3D3A465-F1
#
_entry.id   AF-A0A3D3A465-F1
#
_cell.length_a   1.000
_cell.length_b   1.000
_cell.length_c   1.000
_cell.angle_alpha   90.00
_cell.angle_beta   90.00
_cell.angle_gamma   90.00
#
_symmetry.space_group_name_H-M   'P 1'
#
loop_
_entity.id
_entity.type
_entity.pdbx_description
1 polymer ?
#
loop_
_entity_poly.entity_id
_entity_poly.type
_entity_poly.pdbx_seq_one_letter_code
_entity_poly.pdbx_strand_id
1 'polypeptide(L)'
;MAKLYGWGAAIVIIGALFKIQHWEGASLMLILGLGTEAFIFFMSAFEKPHEEPDWSLVYPQLATGEGADKTPTQQLDDMLSKASIDSNMITKLGDGMRHLG
;
A
#
# COMPACT_ATOMS: atom_id res chain seq x y z
N MET A 1 -17.69 6.59 3.43
CA MET A 1 -18.75 5.56 3.34
C MET A 1 -18.56 4.36 4.26
N ALA A 2 -17.51 4.31 5.09
CA ALA A 2 -17.28 3.21 6.05
C ALA A 2 -18.47 2.87 6.96
N LYS A 3 -19.25 3.87 7.39
CA LYS A 3 -20.44 3.63 8.22
C LYS A 3 -21.49 2.82 7.46
N LEU A 4 -21.79 3.14 6.20
CA LEU A 4 -22.85 2.49 5.41
C LEU A 4 -22.57 0.99 5.24
N TYR A 5 -21.32 0.63 4.92
CA TYR A 5 -20.87 -0.75 4.85
C TYR A 5 -20.97 -1.46 6.22
N GLY A 6 -20.61 -0.77 7.31
CA GLY A 6 -20.74 -1.31 8.67
C GLY A 6 -22.19 -1.59 9.07
N TRP A 7 -23.14 -0.73 8.70
CA TRP A 7 -24.57 -0.94 8.94
C TRP A 7 -25.11 -2.12 8.12
N GLY A 8 -24.73 -2.23 6.85
CA GLY A 8 -25.09 -3.37 5.99
C GLY A 8 -24.59 -4.70 6.53
N ALA A 9 -23.30 -4.75 6.88
CA ALA A 9 -22.67 -5.95 7.43
C ALA A 9 -23.34 -6.41 8.74
N ALA A 10 -23.74 -5.48 9.61
CA ALA A 10 -24.45 -5.83 10.84
C ALA A 10 -25.79 -6.54 10.56
N ILE A 11 -26.57 -6.06 9.59
CA ILE A 11 -27.85 -6.67 9.21
C ILE A 11 -27.63 -8.09 8.64
N VAL A 12 -26.58 -8.28 7.85
CA VAL A 12 -26.22 -9.59 7.29
C VAL A 12 -25.82 -10.57 8.38
N ILE A 13 -25.00 -10.13 9.34
CA ILE A 13 -24.58 -10.94 10.47
C ILE A 13 -25.79 -11.39 11.30
N ILE A 14 -26.76 -10.50 11.54
CA ILE A 14 -28.01 -10.86 12.22
C ILE A 14 -28.81 -11.89 11.41
N GLY A 15 -28.92 -11.73 10.08
CA GLY A 15 -29.56 -12.71 9.21
C GLY A 15 -28.89 -14.08 9.24
N ALA A 16 -27.57 -14.12 9.22
CA ALA A 16 -26.77 -15.35 9.33
C ALA A 16 -26.95 -16.01 10.70
N LEU A 17 -26.98 -15.23 11.78
CA LEU A 17 -27.23 -15.72 13.14
C LEU A 17 -28.58 -16.43 13.24
N PHE A 18 -29.65 -15.82 12.70
CA PHE A 18 -30.97 -16.44 12.65
C PHE A 18 -30.95 -17.78 11.90
N LYS A 19 -30.20 -17.86 10.79
CA LYS A 19 -30.04 -19.10 10.02
C LYS A 19 -29.34 -20.20 10.80
N ILE A 20 -28.28 -19.87 11.55
CA ILE A 20 -27.53 -20.83 12.35
C ILE A 20 -28.35 -21.31 13.55
N GLN A 21 -29.09 -20.42 14.21
CA GLN A 21 -29.92 -20.75 15.36
C GLN A 21 -31.28 -21.38 15.01
N HIS A 22 -31.61 -21.51 13.71
CA HIS A 22 -32.87 -22.08 13.23
C HIS A 22 -34.12 -21.40 13.80
N TRP A 23 -34.03 -20.09 14.05
CA TRP A 23 -35.17 -19.31 14.53
C TRP A 23 -36.24 -19.18 13.45
N GLU A 24 -37.50 -18.97 13.88
CA GLU A 24 -38.60 -18.75 12.96
C GLU A 24 -38.34 -17.50 12.09
N GLY A 25 -38.62 -17.60 10.79
CA GLY A 25 -38.33 -16.53 9.84
C GLY A 25 -36.84 -16.40 9.46
N ALA A 26 -35.97 -17.36 9.80
CA ALA A 26 -34.55 -17.30 9.49
C ALA A 26 -34.23 -17.07 8.00
N SER A 27 -34.96 -17.73 7.10
CA SER A 27 -34.78 -17.52 5.66
C SER A 27 -35.15 -16.10 5.24
N LEU A 28 -36.19 -15.51 5.83
CA LEU A 28 -36.61 -14.13 5.55
C LEU A 28 -35.53 -13.14 6.00
N MET A 29 -35.03 -13.28 7.23
CA MET A 29 -33.96 -12.40 7.75
C MET A 29 -32.65 -12.54 6.96
N LEU A 30 -32.32 -13.75 6.51
CA LEU A 30 -31.15 -13.96 5.66
C LEU A 30 -31.31 -13.29 4.28
N ILE A 31 -32.50 -13.40 3.66
CA ILE A 31 -32.80 -12.72 2.40
C ILE A 31 -32.69 -11.20 2.55
N LEU A 32 -33.21 -10.64 3.65
CA LEU A 32 -33.11 -9.20 3.91
C LEU A 32 -31.66 -8.74 4.11
N GLY A 33 -30.86 -9.51 4.86
CA GLY A 33 -29.44 -9.22 5.06
C GLY A 33 -28.65 -9.26 3.75
N LEU A 34 -28.75 -10.37 3.01
CA LEU A 34 -28.06 -10.52 1.73
C LEU A 34 -28.56 -9.53 0.66
N GLY A 35 -29.85 -9.20 0.65
CA GLY A 35 -30.41 -8.19 -0.24
C GLY A 35 -29.91 -6.78 0.08
N THR A 36 -29.72 -6.47 1.36
CA THR A 36 -29.10 -5.20 1.80
C THR A 36 -27.66 -5.10 1.30
N GLU A 37 -26.86 -6.17 1.41
CA GLU A 37 -25.50 -6.20 0.87
C GLU A 37 -25.48 -6.10 -0.66
N ALA A 38 -26.34 -6.83 -1.36
CA ALA A 38 -26.43 -6.73 -2.81
C ALA A 38 -26.67 -5.28 -3.27
N PHE A 39 -27.53 -4.55 -2.55
CA PHE A 39 -27.78 -3.14 -2.84
C PHE A 39 -26.58 -2.23 -2.54
N ILE A 40 -25.90 -2.44 -1.40
CA ILE A 40 -24.71 -1.66 -1.03
C ILE A 40 -23.56 -1.91 -2.03
N PHE A 41 -23.30 -3.17 -2.39
CA PHE A 41 -22.32 -3.53 -3.42
C PHE A 41 -22.67 -2.96 -4.80
N PHE A 42 -23.95 -2.89 -5.14
CA PHE A 42 -24.35 -2.26 -6.39
C PHE A 42 -24.02 -0.76 -6.39
N MET A 43 -24.32 -0.07 -5.28
CA MET A 43 -24.02 1.36 -5.14
C MET A 43 -22.51 1.64 -5.04
N SER A 44 -21.71 0.71 -4.50
CA SER A 44 -20.26 0.84 -4.39
C SER A 44 -19.56 0.94 -5.75
N ALA A 45 -20.12 0.32 -6.78
CA ALA A 45 -19.58 0.37 -8.14
C ALA A 45 -19.56 1.79 -8.74
N PHE A 46 -20.35 2.72 -8.18
CA PHE A 46 -20.40 4.11 -8.59
C PHE A 46 -19.54 5.04 -7.73
N GLU A 47 -18.87 4.53 -6.70
CA GLU A 47 -17.97 5.32 -5.87
C GLU A 47 -16.62 5.51 -6.56
N LYS A 48 -16.03 6.71 -6.40
CA LYS A 48 -14.64 6.91 -6.78
C LYS A 48 -13.75 5.99 -5.93
N PRO A 49 -12.72 5.34 -6.52
CA PRO A 49 -11.72 4.62 -5.77
C PRO A 49 -11.19 5.50 -4.62
N HIS A 50 -11.04 4.92 -3.43
CA HIS A 50 -10.33 5.63 -2.36
C HIS A 50 -8.89 5.85 -2.82
N GLU A 51 -8.49 7.11 -2.94
CA GLU A 51 -7.08 7.46 -3.10
C GLU A 51 -6.38 7.08 -1.81
N GLU A 52 -5.51 6.07 -1.89
CA GLU A 52 -4.63 5.75 -0.77
C GLU A 52 -3.67 6.93 -0.58
N PRO A 53 -3.44 7.38 0.67
CA PRO A 53 -2.44 8.41 0.94
C PRO A 53 -1.11 7.98 0.36
N ASP A 54 -0.42 8.91 -0.32
CA ASP A 54 0.91 8.63 -0.84
C ASP A 54 1.90 8.46 0.31
N TRP A 55 2.10 7.21 0.73
CA TRP A 55 2.99 6.84 1.82
C TRP A 55 4.45 7.15 1.51
N SER A 56 4.81 7.40 0.25
CA SER A 56 6.15 7.80 -0.12
C SER A 56 6.55 9.18 0.44
N LEU A 57 5.56 10.05 0.71
CA LEU A 57 5.77 11.34 1.39
C LEU A 57 6.30 11.19 2.82
N VAL A 58 5.98 10.07 3.49
CA VAL A 58 6.42 9.79 4.88
C VAL A 58 7.55 8.77 4.92
N TYR A 59 7.54 7.82 3.98
CA TYR A 59 8.54 6.78 3.83
C TYR A 59 9.09 6.81 2.40
N PRO A 60 10.10 7.67 2.13
CA PRO A 60 10.69 7.80 0.80
C PRO A 60 11.24 6.47 0.26
N GLN A 61 11.53 5.51 1.15
CA GLN A 61 11.98 4.16 0.78
C GLN A 61 10.94 3.35 0.02
N LEU A 62 9.66 3.74 0.06
CA LEU A 62 8.55 3.10 -0.66
C LEU A 62 8.24 3.80 -1.99
N ALA A 63 8.87 4.94 -2.28
CA ALA A 63 8.73 5.62 -3.55
C ALA A 63 9.25 4.70 -4.69
N THR A 64 8.43 4.49 -5.71
CA THR A 64 8.84 3.78 -6.93
C THR A 64 8.68 4.73 -8.12
N GLY A 65 9.76 4.96 -8.88
CA GLY A 65 9.78 5.91 -10.02
C GLY A 65 10.39 7.28 -9.72
N GLU A 66 10.09 8.29 -10.54
CA GLU A 66 10.58 9.67 -10.39
C GLU A 66 10.04 10.31 -9.10
N GLY A 67 10.91 10.41 -8.09
CA GLY A 67 10.53 10.78 -6.71
C GLY A 67 11.16 9.85 -5.66
N ALA A 68 11.70 8.70 -6.09
CA ALA A 68 12.55 7.87 -5.24
C ALA A 68 13.86 8.61 -4.91
N ASP A 69 14.06 8.92 -3.64
CA ASP A 69 15.36 9.36 -3.14
C ASP A 69 16.39 8.30 -3.51
N LYS A 70 17.36 8.69 -4.33
CA LYS A 70 18.46 7.82 -4.74
C LYS A 70 19.09 7.23 -3.49
N THR A 71 19.22 5.91 -3.44
CA THR A 71 19.87 5.26 -2.30
C THR A 71 21.26 5.86 -2.07
N PRO A 72 21.79 5.89 -0.84
CA PRO A 72 23.14 6.41 -0.59
C PRO A 72 24.20 5.80 -1.51
N THR A 73 24.06 4.52 -1.85
CA THR A 73 24.95 3.82 -2.79
C THR A 73 24.79 4.32 -4.23
N GLN A 74 23.58 4.62 -4.70
CA GLN A 74 23.34 5.23 -6.01
C GLN A 74 23.81 6.69 -6.08
N GLN A 75 23.70 7.44 -4.98
CA GLN A 75 24.26 8.81 -4.91
C GLN A 75 25.79 8.78 -4.93
N LEU A 76 26.41 7.83 -4.24
CA LEU A 76 27.85 7.61 -4.30
C LEU A 76 28.29 7.21 -5.72
N ASP A 77 27.58 6.30 -6.38
CA ASP A 77 27.86 5.88 -7.75
C ASP A 77 27.73 7.04 -8.75
N ASP A 78 26.70 7.88 -8.60
CA ASP A 78 26.53 9.13 -9.35
C ASP A 78 27.66 10.13 -9.09
N MET A 79 28.13 10.26 -7.84
CA MET A 79 29.24 11.14 -7.50
C MET A 79 30.56 10.63 -8.07
N LEU A 80 30.81 9.32 -8.02
CA LEU A 80 31.99 8.67 -8.60
C LEU A 80 32.00 8.82 -10.12
N SER A 81 30.84 8.66 -10.76
CA SER A 81 30.65 8.84 -12.20
C SER A 81 30.81 10.30 -12.62
N LYS A 82 30.14 11.24 -11.94
CA LYS A 82 30.23 12.70 -12.22
C LYS A 82 31.63 13.25 -11.98
N ALA A 83 32.32 12.78 -10.95
CA ALA A 83 33.70 13.16 -10.67
C ALA A 83 34.70 12.47 -11.62
N SER A 84 34.24 11.65 -12.57
CA SER A 84 35.06 10.90 -13.54
C SER A 84 36.24 10.20 -12.87
N ILE A 85 35.99 9.58 -11.71
CA ILE A 85 37.02 8.85 -10.98
C ILE A 85 37.27 7.53 -11.71
N ASP A 86 38.20 7.58 -12.65
CA ASP A 86 38.71 6.42 -13.36
C ASP A 86 39.47 5.50 -12.40
N SER A 87 39.47 4.19 -12.67
CA SER A 87 40.22 3.19 -11.90
C SER A 87 41.68 3.59 -11.69
N ASN A 88 42.27 4.26 -12.68
CA ASN A 88 43.64 4.80 -12.58
C ASN A 88 43.83 5.88 -11.50
N MET A 89 42.82 6.70 -11.21
CA MET A 89 42.88 7.72 -10.14
C MET A 89 42.79 7.06 -8.76
N ILE A 90 41.97 6.00 -8.65
CA ILE A 90 41.81 5.21 -7.41
C ILE A 90 43.11 4.49 -7.08
N THR A 91 43.77 3.89 -8.07
CA THR A 91 45.07 3.24 -7.89
C THR A 91 46.14 4.25 -7.44
N LYS A 92 46.19 5.44 -8.05
CA LYS A 92 47.14 6.50 -7.65
C LYS A 92 46.89 7.03 -6.23
N LEU A 93 45.62 7.14 -5.82
CA LEU A 93 45.28 7.51 -4.44
C LEU A 93 45.67 6.40 -3.45
N GLY A 94 45.44 5.13 -3.81
CA GLY A 94 45.87 3.97 -3.03
C GLY A 94 47.38 3.91 -2.86
N ASP A 95 48.14 4.14 -3.94
CA ASP A 95 49.61 4.17 -3.90
C ASP A 95 50.13 5.35 -3.05
N GLY A 96 49.49 6.52 -3.14
CA GLY A 96 49.82 7.69 -2.30
C GLY A 96 49.58 7.43 -0.81
N MET A 97 48.48 6.78 -0.44
CA MET A 97 48.23 6.40 0.96
C MET A 97 49.16 5.30 1.47
N ARG A 98 49.59 4.37 0.60
CA ARG A 98 50.57 3.32 0.94
C ARG A 98 52.00 3.86 1.10
N HIS A 99 52.29 5.04 0.58
CA HIS A 99 53.58 5.71 0.73
C HIS A 99 53.63 6.66 1.94
N LEU A 100 52.46 6.98 2.52
CA LEU A 100 52.31 7.84 3.70
C LEU A 100 52.19 7.06 5.02
N GLY A 101 52.10 5.73 4.96
CA GLY A 101 52.24 4.82 6.11
C GLY A 101 53.54 4.04 6.03
#